data_AF-A0A9J7AFL3-F1
#
_entry.id   AF-A0A9J7AFL3-F1
#
_cell.length_a   1.000
_cell.length_b   1.000
_cell.length_c   1.000
_cell.angle_alpha   90.00
_cell.angle_beta   90.00
_cell.angle_gamma   90.00
#
_symmetry.space_group_name_H-M   'P 1'
#
loop_
_entity.id
_entity.type
_entity.pdbx_description
1 polymer ?
#
loop_
_entity_poly.entity_id
_entity_poly.type
_entity_poly.pdbx_seq_one_letter_code
_entity_poly.pdbx_strand_id
1 'polypeptide(L)'
;MSQRFVSHIRVFFLSLSFVWLTGCDLGIDYSDKDERIDVNYFKQQCDKDSASLCFSVKDEGSDSDYEVFNNLNGFSSYQWGNYYTINVETSFDNSGDAESYRFLSEHTSTANNNAFSLTLYPRSGVISAANSEKTSWSLGGEITFTTTSEQGTDIDQAIADDHVMQLEFTAASNVLTFSSLVCSAAEDDFASACEGISKDEWTIRHFQSDCNFTEPTLCLVYRADSSDDWELLQTTSSDISGFSPEWGQQYDIEVEKTLSSGGQLTSAKLETNDDSPETLSGSSNNFLFVLNARDLADADSDNKITLYDGEQTLLCDTLCNDFAQAKDDEHMLLLDAYVEVSGGNNTQNNNQSDGDASVNQRIEVVVTSIVCNENVGSDFDSCVEDQDDIDWWPANQSQ
;
A
#
# COMPACT_ATOMS: atom_id res chain seq x y z
N MET A 1 -80.82 54.41 -30.36
CA MET A 1 -80.68 53.85 -31.71
C MET A 1 -79.45 52.95 -31.70
N SER A 2 -79.59 51.72 -32.20
CA SER A 2 -78.60 50.87 -32.91
C SER A 2 -77.11 51.25 -32.73
N GLN A 3 -76.14 50.38 -32.44
CA GLN A 3 -75.93 49.02 -32.94
C GLN A 3 -74.67 48.45 -32.27
N ARG A 4 -74.55 47.12 -32.30
CA ARG A 4 -73.43 46.28 -31.84
C ARG A 4 -72.09 46.67 -32.50
N PHE A 5 -70.96 46.36 -31.85
CA PHE A 5 -69.98 45.41 -32.41
C PHE A 5 -69.04 44.85 -31.32
N VAL A 6 -68.78 43.56 -31.46
CA VAL A 6 -67.99 42.66 -30.60
C VAL A 6 -66.53 42.68 -31.05
N SER A 7 -65.58 42.53 -30.14
CA SER A 7 -64.39 41.69 -30.39
C SER A 7 -63.73 41.26 -29.09
N HIS A 8 -63.39 39.97 -29.02
CA HIS A 8 -62.87 39.23 -27.87
C HIS A 8 -61.37 39.43 -27.67
N ILE A 9 -60.93 39.58 -26.41
CA ILE A 9 -59.60 39.16 -25.97
C ILE A 9 -59.75 38.43 -24.63
N ARG A 10 -59.35 37.14 -24.62
CA ARG A 10 -59.30 36.27 -23.44
C ARG A 10 -58.08 36.68 -22.60
N VAL A 11 -58.30 37.06 -21.35
CA VAL A 11 -57.23 37.26 -20.36
C VAL A 11 -57.00 35.94 -19.64
N PHE A 12 -55.81 35.37 -19.82
CA PHE A 12 -55.31 34.20 -19.10
C PHE A 12 -54.93 34.64 -17.68
N PHE A 13 -55.63 34.11 -16.67
CA PHE A 13 -55.28 34.28 -15.26
C PHE A 13 -54.07 33.39 -14.96
N LEU A 14 -52.89 33.97 -14.79
CA LEU A 14 -51.71 33.30 -14.23
C LEU A 14 -51.78 33.43 -12.71
N SER A 15 -52.15 32.36 -12.05
CA SER A 15 -52.11 32.19 -10.60
C SER A 15 -50.65 32.09 -10.14
N LEU A 16 -50.14 33.16 -9.55
CA LEU A 16 -48.82 33.23 -8.93
C LEU A 16 -48.87 32.54 -7.56
N SER A 17 -48.61 31.23 -7.54
CA SER A 17 -48.41 30.47 -6.31
C SER A 17 -47.03 30.82 -5.74
N PHE A 18 -47.01 31.54 -4.61
CA PHE A 18 -45.82 31.73 -3.79
C PHE A 18 -45.36 30.38 -3.26
N VAL A 19 -44.32 29.81 -3.88
CA VAL A 19 -43.56 28.68 -3.34
C VAL A 19 -42.73 29.22 -2.19
N TRP A 20 -43.11 28.85 -0.97
CA TRP A 20 -42.26 29.00 0.21
C TRP A 20 -41.12 28.01 0.04
N LEU A 21 -39.96 28.52 -0.41
CA LEU A 21 -38.69 27.82 -0.30
C LEU A 21 -38.35 27.71 1.20
N THR A 22 -38.80 26.63 1.84
CA THR A 22 -38.12 26.15 3.04
C THR A 22 -36.72 25.78 2.58
N GLY A 23 -35.72 26.54 3.02
CA GLY A 23 -34.32 26.18 2.82
C GLY A 23 -34.13 24.75 3.33
N CYS A 24 -33.71 23.85 2.44
CA CYS A 24 -33.07 22.62 2.87
C CYS A 24 -31.83 23.05 3.66
N ASP A 25 -31.83 22.70 4.93
CA ASP A 25 -30.64 22.75 5.77
C ASP A 25 -29.62 21.83 5.10
N LEU A 26 -28.59 22.40 4.46
CA LEU A 26 -27.42 21.65 3.98
C LEU A 26 -26.47 21.42 5.16
N GLY A 27 -27.03 20.96 6.29
CA GLY A 27 -26.24 20.47 7.42
C GLY A 27 -25.65 19.13 7.02
N ILE A 28 -24.36 18.94 7.31
CA ILE A 28 -23.76 17.61 7.22
C ILE A 28 -24.45 16.75 8.28
N ASP A 29 -25.13 15.69 7.85
CA ASP A 29 -25.89 14.80 8.71
C ASP A 29 -25.00 13.62 9.12
N TYR A 30 -24.60 13.64 10.39
CA TYR A 30 -23.80 12.61 11.05
C TYR A 30 -24.69 11.71 11.92
N SER A 31 -25.88 11.36 11.41
CA SER A 31 -26.76 10.40 12.07
C SER A 31 -26.12 9.02 12.13
N ASP A 32 -26.46 8.25 13.16
CA ASP A 32 -26.06 6.85 13.28
C ASP A 32 -26.41 6.04 12.02
N LYS A 33 -25.53 5.12 11.62
CA LYS A 33 -25.70 4.28 10.42
C LYS A 33 -25.36 2.82 10.71
N ASP A 34 -26.10 1.91 10.09
CA ASP A 34 -25.75 0.50 10.04
C ASP A 34 -24.72 0.28 8.93
N GLU A 35 -23.56 -0.25 9.29
CA GLU A 35 -22.49 -0.57 8.33
C GLU A 35 -21.79 -1.87 8.70
N ARG A 36 -20.87 -2.28 7.83
CA ARG A 36 -20.04 -3.46 8.04
C ARG A 36 -18.60 -3.05 8.21
N ILE A 37 -17.99 -3.64 9.22
CA ILE A 37 -16.58 -3.46 9.53
C ILE A 37 -15.91 -4.83 9.60
N ASP A 38 -14.64 -4.86 9.24
CA ASP A 38 -13.76 -5.98 9.46
C ASP A 38 -13.04 -5.82 10.80
N VAL A 39 -13.04 -6.87 11.60
CA VAL A 39 -12.34 -6.95 12.89
C VAL A 39 -11.20 -7.95 12.75
N ASN A 40 -10.01 -7.49 13.12
CA ASN A 40 -8.77 -8.25 13.01
C ASN A 40 -8.76 -9.48 13.95
N TYR A 41 -7.94 -10.48 13.61
CA TYR A 41 -7.82 -11.75 14.34
C TYR A 41 -7.04 -11.66 15.66
N PHE A 42 -6.56 -10.48 16.01
CA PHE A 42 -5.96 -10.16 17.30
C PHE A 42 -6.40 -8.78 17.80
N LYS A 43 -6.22 -8.54 19.10
CA LYS A 43 -6.40 -7.21 19.72
C LYS A 43 -5.05 -6.58 20.00
N GLN A 44 -5.02 -5.25 20.06
CA GLN A 44 -3.81 -4.47 20.35
C GLN A 44 -3.98 -3.70 21.65
N GLN A 45 -2.90 -3.24 22.27
CA GLN A 45 -3.01 -2.32 23.41
C GLN A 45 -3.72 -1.04 22.95
N CYS A 46 -4.72 -0.57 23.71
CA CYS A 46 -5.55 0.55 23.28
C CYS A 46 -4.77 1.85 23.05
N ASP A 47 -3.84 2.13 23.95
CA ASP A 47 -2.90 3.24 23.91
C ASP A 47 -1.74 2.90 24.86
N LYS A 48 -0.65 3.67 24.80
CA LYS A 48 0.56 3.39 25.59
C LYS A 48 0.37 3.41 27.11
N ASP A 49 -0.64 4.11 27.60
CA ASP A 49 -0.93 4.25 29.03
C ASP A 49 -2.02 3.27 29.51
N SER A 50 -2.68 2.57 28.58
CA SER A 50 -3.80 1.67 28.88
C SER A 50 -3.37 0.25 29.18
N ALA A 51 -3.88 -0.30 30.28
CA ALA A 51 -3.71 -1.72 30.62
C ALA A 51 -4.63 -2.66 29.80
N SER A 52 -5.48 -2.10 28.93
CA SER A 52 -6.53 -2.85 28.21
C SER A 52 -6.15 -3.12 26.77
N LEU A 53 -6.77 -4.16 26.20
CA LEU A 53 -6.68 -4.48 24.79
C LEU A 53 -7.95 -4.01 24.06
N CYS A 54 -7.76 -3.49 22.87
CA CYS A 54 -8.77 -2.92 22.01
C CYS A 54 -8.83 -3.65 20.67
N PHE A 55 -9.98 -3.57 20.03
CA PHE A 55 -10.17 -4.16 18.71
C PHE A 55 -9.33 -3.42 17.68
N SER A 56 -8.91 -4.12 16.65
CA SER A 56 -8.28 -3.54 15.48
C SER A 56 -9.29 -3.70 14.35
N VAL A 57 -9.77 -2.60 13.77
CA VAL A 57 -10.93 -2.58 12.86
C VAL A 57 -10.69 -1.73 11.62
N LYS A 58 -11.43 -2.00 10.55
CA LYS A 58 -11.52 -1.13 9.37
C LYS A 58 -12.88 -1.30 8.69
N ASP A 59 -13.23 -0.39 7.80
CA ASP A 59 -14.43 -0.52 6.97
C ASP A 59 -14.30 -1.73 6.02
N GLU A 60 -15.40 -2.48 5.84
CA GLU A 60 -15.42 -3.64 4.94
C GLU A 60 -15.07 -3.20 3.50
N GLY A 61 -14.07 -3.85 2.91
CA GLY A 61 -13.63 -3.57 1.53
C GLY A 61 -12.82 -2.30 1.37
N SER A 62 -12.41 -1.66 2.47
CA SER A 62 -11.43 -0.57 2.45
C SER A 62 -10.01 -1.10 2.27
N ASP A 63 -9.22 -0.38 1.47
CA ASP A 63 -7.76 -0.56 1.33
C ASP A 63 -7.00 0.12 2.48
N SER A 64 -7.69 0.75 3.43
CA SER A 64 -7.09 1.32 4.63
C SER A 64 -6.50 0.25 5.55
N ASP A 65 -5.52 0.67 6.34
CA ASP A 65 -5.00 -0.13 7.44
C ASP A 65 -6.03 -0.33 8.56
N TYR A 66 -5.82 -1.34 9.39
CA TYR A 66 -6.63 -1.54 10.58
C TYR A 66 -6.25 -0.53 11.67
N GLU A 67 -7.26 0.11 12.26
CA GLU A 67 -7.09 1.07 13.34
C GLU A 67 -7.46 0.48 14.70
N VAL A 68 -6.77 0.92 15.76
CA VAL A 68 -7.09 0.51 17.13
C VAL A 68 -8.33 1.25 17.60
N PHE A 69 -9.39 0.49 17.91
CA PHE A 69 -10.69 1.02 18.29
C PHE A 69 -11.14 0.50 19.66
N ASN A 70 -11.39 1.42 20.58
CA ASN A 70 -11.68 1.11 21.98
C ASN A 70 -13.17 1.05 22.33
N ASN A 71 -14.05 1.44 21.40
CA ASN A 71 -15.47 1.65 21.67
C ASN A 71 -16.39 0.73 20.84
N LEU A 72 -15.95 -0.51 20.58
CA LEU A 72 -16.79 -1.57 20.00
C LEU A 72 -17.51 -2.33 21.11
N ASN A 73 -18.81 -2.09 21.23
CA ASN A 73 -19.64 -2.60 22.32
C ASN A 73 -20.47 -3.82 21.89
N GLY A 74 -20.59 -4.81 22.77
CA GLY A 74 -21.50 -5.94 22.59
C GLY A 74 -20.94 -7.13 21.79
N PHE A 75 -19.72 -7.04 21.25
CA PHE A 75 -19.09 -8.13 20.50
C PHE A 75 -18.38 -9.14 21.40
N SER A 76 -19.14 -9.81 22.27
CA SER A 76 -18.59 -10.76 23.26
C SER A 76 -18.20 -12.14 22.69
N SER A 77 -18.55 -12.42 21.44
CA SER A 77 -18.23 -13.70 20.77
C SER A 77 -16.85 -13.71 20.10
N TYR A 78 -16.12 -12.60 20.19
CA TYR A 78 -14.76 -12.51 19.66
C TYR A 78 -13.85 -13.62 20.20
N GLN A 79 -13.05 -14.18 19.30
CA GLN A 79 -12.01 -15.15 19.63
C GLN A 79 -10.73 -14.78 18.89
N TRP A 80 -9.61 -14.86 19.60
CA TRP A 80 -8.29 -14.69 18.99
C TRP A 80 -8.04 -15.78 17.94
N GLY A 81 -7.45 -15.39 16.81
CA GLY A 81 -7.17 -16.26 15.67
C GLY A 81 -8.33 -16.37 14.66
N ASN A 82 -9.30 -15.45 14.70
CA ASN A 82 -10.37 -15.38 13.70
C ASN A 82 -10.54 -13.96 13.17
N TYR A 83 -10.50 -13.78 11.85
CA TYR A 83 -11.03 -12.57 11.22
C TYR A 83 -12.55 -12.59 11.27
N TYR A 84 -13.16 -11.44 11.49
CA TYR A 84 -14.61 -11.27 11.46
C TYR A 84 -15.00 -10.13 10.55
N THR A 85 -16.06 -10.31 9.77
CA THR A 85 -16.85 -9.19 9.25
C THR A 85 -18.12 -9.14 10.08
N ILE A 86 -18.41 -7.98 10.67
CA ILE A 86 -19.57 -7.78 11.56
C ILE A 86 -20.42 -6.60 11.08
N ASN A 87 -21.73 -6.67 11.32
CA ASN A 87 -22.62 -5.53 11.17
C ASN A 87 -22.65 -4.75 12.48
N VAL A 88 -22.46 -3.44 12.41
CA VAL A 88 -22.46 -2.51 13.54
C VAL A 88 -23.42 -1.35 13.26
N GLU A 89 -23.97 -0.77 14.31
CA GLU A 89 -24.50 0.59 14.26
C GLU A 89 -23.37 1.53 14.70
N THR A 90 -22.97 2.44 13.82
CA THR A 90 -21.91 3.41 14.03
C THR A 90 -22.50 4.74 14.43
N SER A 91 -22.03 5.28 15.54
CA SER A 91 -22.29 6.67 15.93
C SER A 91 -21.11 7.54 15.55
N PHE A 92 -21.38 8.69 14.96
CA PHE A 92 -20.38 9.62 14.47
C PHE A 92 -20.25 10.84 15.36
N ASP A 93 -19.04 11.38 15.47
CA ASP A 93 -18.78 12.64 16.17
C ASP A 93 -19.23 13.86 15.33
N ASN A 94 -18.96 15.07 15.83
CA ASN A 94 -19.32 16.32 15.11
C ASN A 94 -18.45 16.60 13.87
N SER A 95 -17.42 15.79 13.62
CA SER A 95 -16.49 15.85 12.50
C SER A 95 -16.85 14.82 11.42
N GLY A 96 -17.63 13.81 11.79
CA GLY A 96 -18.01 12.69 10.93
C GLY A 96 -17.15 11.45 11.12
N ASP A 97 -16.33 11.41 12.17
CA ASP A 97 -15.48 10.28 12.50
C ASP A 97 -16.27 9.30 13.38
N ALA A 98 -16.01 7.99 13.23
CA ALA A 98 -16.67 6.98 14.04
C ALA A 98 -16.28 7.14 15.52
N GLU A 99 -17.26 7.47 16.37
CA GLU A 99 -17.08 7.62 17.82
C GLU A 99 -17.33 6.30 18.56
N SER A 100 -18.26 5.48 18.07
CA SER A 100 -18.59 4.20 18.68
C SER A 100 -19.20 3.22 17.70
N TYR A 101 -18.98 1.93 17.96
CA TYR A 101 -19.66 0.84 17.26
C TYR A 101 -20.52 0.04 18.24
N ARG A 102 -21.78 -0.20 17.88
CA ARG A 102 -22.65 -1.14 18.59
C ARG A 102 -22.85 -2.39 17.75
N PHE A 103 -22.32 -3.52 18.22
CA PHE A 103 -22.46 -4.81 17.56
C PHE A 103 -23.93 -5.18 17.33
N LEU A 104 -24.26 -5.53 16.09
CA LEU A 104 -25.60 -5.99 15.69
C LEU A 104 -25.59 -7.50 15.43
N SER A 105 -24.72 -7.96 14.53
CA SER A 105 -24.61 -9.38 14.17
C SER A 105 -23.29 -9.71 13.49
N GLU A 106 -22.88 -10.96 13.59
CA GLU A 106 -21.76 -11.50 12.81
C GLU A 106 -22.22 -11.74 11.36
N HIS A 107 -21.41 -11.30 10.39
CA HIS A 107 -21.63 -11.60 8.98
C HIS A 107 -20.86 -12.87 8.58
N THR A 108 -19.55 -12.86 8.82
CA THR A 108 -18.63 -13.96 8.52
C THR A 108 -17.56 -14.07 9.61
N SER A 109 -17.00 -15.27 9.74
CA SER A 109 -15.79 -15.51 10.53
C SER A 109 -14.90 -16.52 9.83
N THR A 110 -13.60 -16.22 9.77
CA THR A 110 -12.60 -17.08 9.12
C THR A 110 -11.39 -17.26 10.03
N ALA A 111 -11.01 -18.51 10.30
CA ALA A 111 -9.84 -18.81 11.11
C ALA A 111 -8.56 -18.35 10.40
N ASN A 112 -7.65 -17.77 11.17
CA ASN A 112 -6.32 -17.35 10.73
C ASN A 112 -5.30 -17.72 11.81
N ASN A 113 -4.25 -18.42 11.40
CA ASN A 113 -3.19 -18.90 12.28
C ASN A 113 -1.83 -18.24 11.96
N ASN A 114 -1.84 -17.12 11.24
CA ASN A 114 -0.64 -16.38 10.91
C ASN A 114 -0.01 -15.81 12.18
N ALA A 115 1.30 -15.62 12.13
CA ALA A 115 2.00 -14.90 13.19
C ALA A 115 1.61 -13.43 13.16
N PHE A 116 1.56 -12.82 14.33
CA PHE A 116 1.37 -11.39 14.51
C PHE A 116 2.19 -10.90 15.69
N SER A 117 2.50 -9.62 15.68
CA SER A 117 3.28 -8.97 16.74
C SER A 117 2.45 -7.94 17.47
N LEU A 118 2.65 -7.86 18.79
CA LEU A 118 2.07 -6.85 19.65
C LEU A 118 3.18 -5.97 20.21
N THR A 119 3.09 -4.66 19.95
CA THR A 119 3.88 -3.66 20.67
C THR A 119 3.19 -3.35 21.99
N LEU A 120 3.89 -3.57 23.09
CA LEU A 120 3.36 -3.43 24.45
C LEU A 120 4.19 -2.44 25.27
N TYR A 121 3.49 -1.57 25.98
CA TYR A 121 4.04 -0.61 26.92
C TYR A 121 3.80 -1.14 28.35
N PRO A 122 4.75 -1.89 28.93
CA PRO A 122 4.50 -2.64 30.17
C PRO A 122 4.18 -1.78 31.38
N ARG A 123 4.59 -0.51 31.37
CA ARG A 123 4.29 0.48 32.42
C ARG A 123 2.80 0.62 32.71
N SER A 124 1.95 0.42 31.71
CA SER A 124 0.50 0.48 31.85
C SER A 124 -0.05 -0.68 32.70
N GLY A 125 0.72 -1.76 32.85
CA GLY A 125 0.26 -3.02 33.44
C GLY A 125 -0.51 -3.91 32.46
N VAL A 126 -0.44 -3.63 31.15
CA VAL A 126 -1.07 -4.46 30.10
C VAL A 126 -0.57 -5.91 30.11
N ILE A 127 0.64 -6.15 30.60
CA ILE A 127 1.24 -7.48 30.72
C ILE A 127 1.73 -7.71 32.15
N SER A 128 1.46 -8.89 32.70
CA SER A 128 1.92 -9.28 34.03
C SER A 128 2.14 -10.78 34.18
N ALA A 129 3.11 -11.17 35.00
CA ALA A 129 3.34 -12.58 35.31
C ALA A 129 2.16 -13.16 36.10
N ALA A 130 1.58 -14.25 35.59
CA ALA A 130 0.47 -14.96 36.23
C ALA A 130 0.94 -15.98 37.27
N ASN A 131 2.23 -16.33 37.27
CA ASN A 131 2.85 -17.23 38.24
C ASN A 131 4.25 -16.76 38.67
N SER A 132 4.72 -17.30 39.80
CA SER A 132 6.05 -16.97 40.34
C SER A 132 7.20 -17.49 39.49
N GLU A 133 6.96 -18.53 38.70
CA GLU A 133 7.95 -19.15 37.81
C GLU A 133 8.14 -18.40 36.49
N LYS A 134 7.34 -17.35 36.24
CA LYS A 134 7.37 -16.53 35.01
C LYS A 134 7.17 -17.35 33.72
N THR A 135 6.45 -18.47 33.81
CA THR A 135 6.12 -19.34 32.66
C THR A 135 4.69 -19.13 32.17
N SER A 136 3.91 -18.30 32.85
CA SER A 136 2.56 -17.93 32.46
C SER A 136 2.37 -16.44 32.64
N TRP A 137 1.75 -15.81 31.65
CA TRP A 137 1.59 -14.37 31.54
C TRP A 137 0.14 -14.02 31.25
N SER A 138 -0.36 -12.95 31.86
CA SER A 138 -1.66 -12.35 31.56
C SER A 138 -1.45 -11.13 30.66
N LEU A 139 -2.23 -11.03 29.60
CA LEU A 139 -2.26 -9.94 28.64
C LEU A 139 -3.64 -9.27 28.67
N GLY A 140 -3.66 -7.95 28.92
CA GLY A 140 -4.86 -7.13 29.04
C GLY A 140 -5.81 -7.49 30.18
N GLY A 141 -5.41 -8.43 31.06
CA GLY A 141 -6.33 -9.10 31.98
C GLY A 141 -7.39 -9.97 31.27
N GLU A 142 -7.31 -10.16 29.96
CA GLU A 142 -8.31 -10.85 29.13
C GLU A 142 -7.88 -12.28 28.78
N ILE A 143 -6.60 -12.45 28.41
CA ILE A 143 -6.07 -13.71 27.90
C ILE A 143 -4.73 -14.05 28.55
N THR A 144 -4.40 -15.33 28.58
CA THR A 144 -3.13 -15.83 29.14
C THR A 144 -2.36 -16.61 28.09
N PHE A 145 -1.04 -16.51 28.12
CA PHE A 145 -0.13 -17.32 27.32
C PHE A 145 0.96 -17.93 28.19
N THR A 146 1.68 -18.90 27.64
CA THR A 146 2.77 -19.60 28.31
C THR A 146 4.09 -19.35 27.60
N THR A 147 5.16 -19.30 28.38
CA THR A 147 6.54 -19.14 27.92
C THR A 147 7.42 -20.23 28.51
N THR A 148 8.61 -20.43 27.92
CA THR A 148 9.70 -21.07 28.65
C THR A 148 10.19 -20.16 29.80
N SER A 149 10.93 -20.72 30.77
CA SER A 149 11.50 -19.92 31.86
C SER A 149 12.52 -18.88 31.39
N GLU A 150 13.24 -19.15 30.29
CA GLU A 150 14.19 -18.21 29.70
C GLU A 150 13.44 -17.03 29.07
N GLN A 151 12.52 -17.29 28.14
CA GLN A 151 11.65 -16.27 27.53
C GLN A 151 10.88 -15.45 28.57
N GLY A 152 10.40 -16.09 29.64
CA GLY A 152 9.74 -15.39 30.74
C GLY A 152 10.68 -14.48 31.53
N THR A 153 11.95 -14.86 31.66
CA THR A 153 12.94 -13.99 32.29
C THR A 153 13.23 -12.77 31.43
N ASP A 154 13.27 -12.92 30.10
CA ASP A 154 13.49 -11.81 29.17
C ASP A 154 12.33 -10.79 29.22
N ILE A 155 11.08 -11.27 29.20
CA ILE A 155 9.90 -10.39 29.36
C ILE A 155 9.94 -9.67 30.71
N ASP A 156 10.24 -10.38 31.81
CA ASP A 156 10.31 -9.77 33.13
C ASP A 156 11.42 -8.72 33.24
N GLN A 157 12.55 -8.95 32.59
CA GLN A 157 13.65 -7.99 32.54
C GLN A 157 13.24 -6.73 31.76
N ALA A 158 12.62 -6.87 30.59
CA ALA A 158 12.13 -5.73 29.83
C ALA A 158 11.06 -4.93 30.60
N ILE A 159 10.19 -5.59 31.36
CA ILE A 159 9.26 -4.91 32.28
C ILE A 159 10.02 -4.17 33.39
N ALA A 160 11.04 -4.79 33.99
CA ALA A 160 11.84 -4.18 35.06
C ALA A 160 12.62 -2.96 34.57
N ASP A 161 13.03 -2.96 33.30
CA ASP A 161 13.75 -1.87 32.64
C ASP A 161 12.84 -0.78 32.06
N ASP A 162 11.51 -0.92 32.20
CA ASP A 162 10.51 -0.01 31.62
C ASP A 162 10.64 0.11 30.08
N HIS A 163 11.04 -0.98 29.43
CA HIS A 163 11.19 -1.04 27.97
C HIS A 163 9.86 -1.33 27.28
N VAL A 164 9.61 -0.65 26.17
CA VAL A 164 8.60 -1.06 25.21
C VAL A 164 9.06 -2.37 24.56
N MET A 165 8.15 -3.31 24.39
CA MET A 165 8.44 -4.64 23.87
C MET A 165 7.62 -4.94 22.62
N GLN A 166 8.22 -5.63 21.66
CA GLN A 166 7.50 -6.28 20.58
C GLN A 166 7.50 -7.79 20.84
N LEU A 167 6.30 -8.35 21.04
CA LEU A 167 6.10 -9.78 21.32
C LEU A 167 5.38 -10.44 20.16
N GLU A 168 5.90 -11.56 19.66
CA GLU A 168 5.30 -12.31 18.56
C GLU A 168 4.46 -13.49 19.08
N PHE A 169 3.30 -13.67 18.46
CA PHE A 169 2.35 -14.72 18.77
C PHE A 169 1.79 -15.38 17.50
N THR A 170 1.27 -16.59 17.67
CA THR A 170 0.22 -17.13 16.81
C THR A 170 -1.04 -17.34 17.66
N ALA A 171 -2.21 -17.29 17.02
CA ALA A 171 -3.47 -17.56 17.69
C ALA A 171 -4.26 -18.62 16.92
N ALA A 172 -4.79 -19.60 17.63
CA ALA A 172 -5.70 -20.58 17.04
C ALA A 172 -6.74 -21.01 18.06
N SER A 173 -8.02 -20.98 17.68
CA SER A 173 -9.13 -21.40 18.55
C SER A 173 -9.14 -20.69 19.91
N ASN A 174 -8.91 -19.37 19.92
CA ASN A 174 -8.83 -18.55 21.12
C ASN A 174 -7.68 -18.90 22.09
N VAL A 175 -6.63 -19.55 21.60
CA VAL A 175 -5.41 -19.85 22.36
C VAL A 175 -4.25 -19.09 21.75
N LEU A 176 -3.59 -18.27 22.57
CA LEU A 176 -2.34 -17.60 22.22
C LEU A 176 -1.16 -18.55 22.43
N THR A 177 -0.34 -18.70 21.40
CA THR A 177 0.96 -19.35 21.47
C THR A 177 2.03 -18.28 21.30
N PHE A 178 2.79 -18.05 22.36
CA PHE A 178 3.92 -17.13 22.32
C PHE A 178 5.06 -17.74 21.51
N SER A 179 5.59 -16.97 20.58
CA SER A 179 6.72 -17.36 19.75
C SER A 179 8.01 -16.82 20.35
N SER A 180 8.15 -15.50 20.44
CA SER A 180 9.38 -14.84 20.86
C SER A 180 9.16 -13.40 21.34
N LEU A 181 10.12 -12.89 22.12
CA LEU A 181 10.31 -11.45 22.32
C LEU A 181 11.22 -11.00 21.17
N VAL A 182 10.66 -10.23 20.23
CA VAL A 182 11.33 -9.83 18.99
C VAL A 182 12.34 -8.72 19.30
N CYS A 183 11.90 -7.71 20.05
CA CYS A 183 12.73 -6.60 20.46
C CYS A 183 12.21 -5.96 21.75
N SER A 184 13.11 -5.30 22.49
CA SER A 184 12.75 -4.43 23.61
C SER A 184 13.75 -3.28 23.74
N ALA A 185 13.25 -2.06 23.89
CA ALA A 185 14.08 -0.86 24.09
C ALA A 185 13.31 0.19 24.89
N ALA A 186 14.01 1.23 25.37
CA ALA A 186 13.38 2.38 25.98
C ALA A 186 12.40 3.06 24.97
N GLU A 187 11.30 3.63 25.46
CA GLU A 187 10.25 4.24 24.61
C GLU A 187 10.83 5.24 23.60
N ASP A 188 11.74 6.11 24.05
CA ASP A 188 12.36 7.14 23.20
C ASP A 188 13.27 6.55 22.10
N ASP A 189 13.79 5.33 22.28
CA ASP A 189 14.68 4.66 21.32
C ASP A 189 13.96 3.55 20.54
N PHE A 190 12.73 3.19 20.91
CA PHE A 190 12.03 2.00 20.44
C PHE A 190 11.82 2.00 18.92
N ALA A 191 11.42 3.11 18.32
CA ALA A 191 11.24 3.22 16.87
C ALA A 191 12.52 2.82 16.10
N SER A 192 13.66 3.38 16.53
CA SER A 192 14.97 3.12 15.91
C SER A 192 15.58 1.76 16.25
N ALA A 193 15.26 1.23 17.43
CA ALA A 193 15.84 -0.02 17.92
C ALA A 193 15.00 -1.25 17.56
N CYS A 194 13.69 -1.10 17.41
CA CYS A 194 12.72 -2.20 17.42
C CYS A 194 11.63 -2.14 16.34
N GLU A 195 11.24 -0.97 15.84
CA GLU A 195 10.16 -0.88 14.85
C GLU A 195 10.65 -1.02 13.40
N GLY A 196 11.89 -1.49 13.22
CA GLY A 196 12.47 -1.66 11.89
C GLY A 196 12.54 -0.35 11.11
N ILE A 197 12.42 0.80 11.79
CA ILE A 197 12.59 2.12 11.19
C ILE A 197 14.08 2.42 11.17
N SER A 198 14.69 2.27 10.00
CA SER A 198 16.08 2.63 9.78
C SER A 198 16.21 3.52 8.56
N LYS A 199 17.30 4.28 8.51
CA LYS A 199 17.69 4.97 7.29
C LYS A 199 18.68 4.12 6.54
N ASP A 200 18.47 3.99 5.24
CA ASP A 200 19.39 3.32 4.34
C ASP A 200 19.55 4.12 3.05
N GLU A 201 20.72 4.01 2.45
CA GLU A 201 21.00 4.52 1.11
C GLU A 201 20.58 3.46 0.10
N TRP A 202 19.74 3.81 -0.88
CA TRP A 202 19.30 2.92 -1.94
C TRP A 202 19.72 3.46 -3.30
N THR A 203 20.17 2.57 -4.19
CA THR A 203 20.27 2.89 -5.62
C THR A 203 19.00 2.41 -6.32
N ILE A 204 18.31 3.30 -7.04
CA ILE A 204 17.13 3.00 -7.86
C ILE A 204 17.55 2.93 -9.33
N ARG A 205 17.21 1.84 -10.03
CA ARG A 205 17.46 1.68 -11.47
C ARG A 205 16.76 2.76 -12.31
N HIS A 206 17.29 2.93 -13.52
CA HIS A 206 16.74 3.80 -14.56
C HIS A 206 15.48 3.27 -15.27
N PHE A 207 14.88 2.20 -14.77
CA PHE A 207 13.67 1.60 -15.33
C PHE A 207 12.84 0.94 -14.22
N GLN A 208 11.59 0.62 -14.55
CA GLN A 208 10.68 -0.16 -13.70
C GLN A 208 10.33 -1.48 -14.40
N SER A 209 9.90 -2.47 -13.61
CA SER A 209 9.51 -3.80 -14.10
C SER A 209 8.23 -4.26 -13.41
N ASP A 210 7.51 -5.20 -14.01
CA ASP A 210 6.27 -5.73 -13.44
C ASP A 210 6.49 -6.31 -12.03
N CYS A 211 5.60 -5.96 -11.10
CA CYS A 211 5.64 -6.40 -9.71
C CYS A 211 5.30 -7.88 -9.51
N ASN A 212 4.80 -8.58 -10.53
CA ASN A 212 4.20 -9.91 -10.46
C ASN A 212 3.02 -10.00 -9.48
N PHE A 213 2.26 -8.92 -9.35
CA PHE A 213 1.03 -8.89 -8.57
C PHE A 213 -0.16 -9.41 -9.38
N THR A 214 -1.26 -9.69 -8.70
CA THR A 214 -2.50 -10.15 -9.37
C THR A 214 -3.05 -9.07 -10.32
N GLU A 215 -2.89 -7.80 -9.92
CA GLU A 215 -3.12 -6.63 -10.76
C GLU A 215 -1.75 -6.08 -11.24
N PRO A 216 -1.50 -6.06 -12.56
CA PRO A 216 -0.24 -5.58 -13.12
C PRO A 216 0.06 -4.14 -12.70
N THR A 217 1.23 -3.97 -12.13
CA THR A 217 1.76 -2.70 -11.62
C THR A 217 3.26 -2.68 -11.88
N LEU A 218 3.81 -1.50 -12.12
CA LEU A 218 5.26 -1.31 -12.27
C LEU A 218 5.87 -1.07 -10.89
N CYS A 219 6.88 -1.87 -10.55
CA CYS A 219 7.67 -1.72 -9.34
C CYS A 219 9.02 -1.07 -9.68
N LEU A 220 9.52 -0.28 -8.72
CA LEU A 220 10.92 0.15 -8.74
C LEU A 220 11.84 -1.07 -8.65
N VAL A 221 12.94 -1.03 -9.39
CA VAL A 221 14.05 -1.98 -9.23
C VAL A 221 15.14 -1.27 -8.44
N TYR A 222 15.52 -1.80 -7.29
CA TYR A 222 16.42 -1.14 -6.34
C TYR A 222 17.45 -2.10 -5.73
N ARG A 223 18.46 -1.55 -5.07
CA ARG A 223 19.36 -2.28 -4.17
C ARG A 223 19.79 -1.40 -3.01
N ALA A 224 20.05 -2.01 -1.86
CA ALA A 224 20.49 -1.30 -0.67
C ALA A 224 22.02 -1.09 -0.65
N ASP A 225 22.82 -2.08 -1.05
CA ASP A 225 24.26 -1.90 -1.21
C ASP A 225 24.72 -2.10 -2.66
N SER A 226 25.81 -1.42 -3.03
CA SER A 226 26.40 -1.55 -4.37
C SER A 226 26.90 -2.98 -4.70
N SER A 227 27.07 -3.82 -3.69
CA SER A 227 27.44 -5.23 -3.79
C SER A 227 26.25 -6.20 -3.78
N ASP A 228 25.06 -5.71 -3.49
CA ASP A 228 23.84 -6.52 -3.47
C ASP A 228 23.28 -6.70 -4.88
N ASP A 229 22.55 -7.79 -5.04
CA ASP A 229 21.74 -8.06 -6.22
C ASP A 229 20.56 -7.06 -6.27
N TRP A 230 20.00 -6.86 -7.46
CA TRP A 230 18.82 -6.01 -7.62
C TRP A 230 17.55 -6.72 -7.17
N GLU A 231 16.63 -5.94 -6.62
CA GLU A 231 15.35 -6.42 -6.11
C GLU A 231 14.19 -5.59 -6.66
N LEU A 232 13.01 -6.19 -6.74
CA LEU A 232 11.75 -5.46 -6.95
C LEU A 232 11.27 -4.88 -5.62
N LEU A 233 10.98 -3.58 -5.61
CA LEU A 233 10.40 -2.91 -4.45
C LEU A 233 8.93 -3.27 -4.31
N GLN A 234 8.66 -4.38 -3.61
CA GLN A 234 7.31 -4.85 -3.32
C GLN A 234 6.85 -4.36 -1.94
N THR A 235 6.55 -3.07 -1.81
CA THR A 235 5.85 -2.55 -0.63
C THR A 235 4.33 -2.72 -0.79
N THR A 236 3.58 -2.62 0.30
CA THR A 236 2.10 -2.59 0.25
C THR A 236 1.56 -1.41 -0.58
N SER A 237 2.40 -0.41 -0.87
CA SER A 237 2.10 0.74 -1.73
C SER A 237 2.90 0.80 -3.03
N SER A 238 3.69 -0.24 -3.38
CA SER A 238 4.64 -0.31 -4.52
C SER A 238 5.66 0.83 -4.71
N ASP A 239 5.57 1.89 -3.92
CA ASP A 239 6.27 3.16 -4.09
C ASP A 239 7.04 3.61 -2.85
N ILE A 240 7.94 4.57 -3.06
CA ILE A 240 8.63 5.34 -2.02
C ILE A 240 7.88 6.66 -1.83
N SER A 241 7.33 6.90 -0.64
CA SER A 241 6.57 8.12 -0.37
C SER A 241 7.43 9.37 -0.57
N GLY A 242 6.94 10.31 -1.41
CA GLY A 242 7.63 11.56 -1.70
C GLY A 242 8.68 11.48 -2.81
N PHE A 243 8.81 10.33 -3.47
CA PHE A 243 9.72 10.11 -4.59
C PHE A 243 8.94 9.78 -5.87
N SER A 244 9.36 10.37 -7.00
CA SER A 244 8.87 9.99 -8.34
C SER A 244 10.08 9.71 -9.24
N PRO A 245 10.26 8.47 -9.71
CA PRO A 245 11.32 8.14 -10.65
C PRO A 245 11.02 8.69 -12.05
N GLU A 246 12.06 8.98 -12.83
CA GLU A 246 11.96 9.16 -14.27
C GLU A 246 12.68 8.02 -15.01
N TRP A 247 12.04 7.47 -16.04
CA TRP A 247 12.70 6.49 -16.90
C TRP A 247 13.96 7.08 -17.53
N GLY A 248 15.06 6.32 -17.51
CA GLY A 248 16.37 6.76 -17.99
C GLY A 248 17.20 7.51 -16.95
N GLN A 249 16.74 7.65 -15.70
CA GLN A 249 17.50 8.24 -14.60
C GLN A 249 17.75 7.20 -13.50
N GLN A 250 19.01 6.97 -13.15
CA GLN A 250 19.39 6.17 -11.98
C GLN A 250 19.67 7.10 -10.80
N TYR A 251 19.12 6.78 -9.64
CA TYR A 251 19.17 7.65 -8.46
C TYR A 251 19.90 6.95 -7.31
N ASP A 252 20.71 7.70 -6.57
CA ASP A 252 21.20 7.30 -5.24
C ASP A 252 20.47 8.14 -4.17
N ILE A 253 19.51 7.53 -3.47
CA ILE A 253 18.63 8.21 -2.51
C ILE A 253 18.85 7.70 -1.09
N GLU A 254 18.47 8.50 -0.10
CA GLU A 254 18.32 8.03 1.29
C GLU A 254 16.83 7.86 1.59
N VAL A 255 16.46 6.71 2.14
CA VAL A 255 15.11 6.43 2.57
C VAL A 255 15.04 6.10 4.04
N GLU A 256 13.94 6.48 4.67
CA GLU A 256 13.48 5.90 5.93
C GLU A 256 12.61 4.69 5.58
N LYS A 257 13.11 3.49 5.88
CA LYS A 257 12.41 2.24 5.63
C LYS A 257 11.80 1.73 6.92
N THR A 258 10.63 1.12 6.84
CA THR A 258 9.99 0.40 7.95
C THR A 258 9.91 -1.08 7.60
N LEU A 259 10.39 -1.94 8.49
CA LEU A 259 10.24 -3.38 8.37
C LEU A 259 9.14 -3.86 9.32
N SER A 260 8.32 -4.81 8.87
CA SER A 260 7.49 -5.63 9.74
C SER A 260 8.36 -6.40 10.75
N SER A 261 7.72 -6.93 11.80
CA SER A 261 8.39 -7.82 12.75
C SER A 261 8.96 -9.09 12.12
N GLY A 262 8.48 -9.47 10.92
CA GLY A 262 9.01 -10.58 10.12
C GLY A 262 10.17 -10.20 9.20
N GLY A 263 10.68 -8.97 9.29
CA GLY A 263 11.77 -8.46 8.45
C GLY A 263 11.35 -8.04 7.04
N GLN A 264 10.07 -8.15 6.69
CA GLN A 264 9.56 -7.71 5.39
C GLN A 264 9.43 -6.18 5.35
N LEU A 265 9.85 -5.54 4.28
CA LEU A 265 9.67 -4.12 4.05
C LEU A 265 8.18 -3.77 3.94
N THR A 266 7.67 -2.92 4.84
CA THR A 266 6.27 -2.49 4.86
C THR A 266 6.08 -1.08 4.35
N SER A 267 7.06 -0.19 4.50
CA SER A 267 7.01 1.16 3.93
C SER A 267 8.40 1.71 3.67
N ALA A 268 8.48 2.64 2.71
CA ALA A 268 9.66 3.43 2.44
C ALA A 268 9.26 4.88 2.19
N LYS A 269 9.99 5.82 2.78
CA LYS A 269 9.77 7.26 2.64
C LYS A 269 11.08 7.95 2.27
N LEU A 270 11.01 8.84 1.29
CA LEU A 270 12.16 9.62 0.86
C LEU A 270 12.62 10.55 1.98
N GLU A 271 13.91 10.48 2.31
CA GLU A 271 14.57 11.38 3.26
C GLU A 271 15.46 12.37 2.51
N THR A 272 16.32 11.87 1.64
CA THR A 272 17.22 12.68 0.79
C THR A 272 17.10 12.21 -0.65
N ASN A 273 16.79 13.15 -1.56
CA ASN A 273 16.75 12.87 -2.99
C ASN A 273 18.14 13.01 -3.63
N ASP A 274 18.31 12.35 -4.78
CA ASP A 274 19.45 12.60 -5.66
C ASP A 274 19.17 13.86 -6.51
N ASP A 275 19.85 14.96 -6.18
CA ASP A 275 19.72 16.23 -6.92
C ASP A 275 20.42 16.19 -8.30
N SER A 276 21.17 15.13 -8.63
CA SER A 276 21.92 15.01 -9.88
C SER A 276 22.01 13.54 -10.35
N PRO A 277 20.86 12.90 -10.64
CA PRO A 277 20.81 11.49 -11.02
C PRO A 277 21.60 11.19 -12.29
N GLU A 278 22.08 9.95 -12.41
CA GLU A 278 22.81 9.49 -13.58
C GLU A 278 21.84 9.24 -14.74
N THR A 279 22.01 9.99 -15.83
CA THR A 279 21.20 9.81 -17.04
C THR A 279 21.72 8.65 -17.89
N LEU A 280 20.95 7.57 -17.94
CA LEU A 280 21.17 6.36 -18.74
C LEU A 280 20.18 6.32 -19.90
N SER A 281 20.57 6.94 -21.02
CA SER A 281 19.77 7.00 -22.25
C SER A 281 20.56 6.54 -23.47
N GLY A 282 19.85 6.22 -24.55
CA GLY A 282 20.36 5.71 -25.80
C GLY A 282 20.65 4.21 -25.76
N SER A 283 20.78 3.62 -26.95
CA SER A 283 20.92 2.17 -27.16
C SER A 283 22.19 1.55 -26.58
N SER A 284 23.12 2.34 -26.02
CA SER A 284 24.29 1.84 -25.28
C SER A 284 23.96 1.43 -23.85
N ASN A 285 22.80 1.85 -23.34
CA ASN A 285 22.30 1.58 -22.01
C ASN A 285 21.00 0.76 -22.13
N ASN A 286 21.07 -0.38 -22.83
CA ASN A 286 19.93 -1.27 -22.91
C ASN A 286 19.72 -1.98 -21.57
N PHE A 287 18.49 -2.42 -21.33
CA PHE A 287 18.09 -3.12 -20.13
C PHE A 287 16.99 -4.13 -20.46
N LEU A 288 16.91 -5.16 -19.62
CA LEU A 288 15.83 -6.12 -19.63
C LEU A 288 14.78 -5.72 -18.59
N PHE A 289 13.50 -5.89 -18.90
CA PHE A 289 12.42 -5.69 -17.92
C PHE A 289 11.21 -6.58 -18.26
N VAL A 290 10.42 -6.89 -17.24
CA VAL A 290 9.26 -7.78 -17.35
C VAL A 290 7.98 -6.95 -17.45
N LEU A 291 7.04 -7.39 -18.28
CA LEU A 291 5.67 -6.89 -18.36
C LEU A 291 4.65 -8.02 -18.42
N ASN A 292 3.47 -7.78 -17.88
CA ASN A 292 2.28 -8.59 -18.07
C ASN A 292 1.47 -8.03 -19.26
N ALA A 293 1.36 -8.80 -20.34
CA ALA A 293 0.73 -8.33 -21.56
C ALA A 293 -0.78 -8.10 -21.43
N ARG A 294 -1.44 -8.77 -20.46
CA ARG A 294 -2.91 -8.75 -20.29
C ARG A 294 -3.47 -7.33 -20.20
N ASP A 295 -2.81 -6.48 -19.43
CA ASP A 295 -3.30 -5.14 -19.07
C ASP A 295 -2.59 -4.00 -19.83
N LEU A 296 -1.82 -4.32 -20.88
CA LEU A 296 -1.26 -3.32 -21.80
C LEU A 296 -2.34 -2.69 -22.69
N ALA A 297 -2.21 -1.41 -23.04
CA ALA A 297 -3.09 -0.80 -24.04
C ALA A 297 -2.82 -1.35 -25.45
N ASP A 298 -3.80 -1.24 -26.34
CA ASP A 298 -3.57 -1.47 -27.77
C ASP A 298 -2.60 -0.41 -28.31
N ALA A 299 -1.73 -0.81 -29.25
CA ALA A 299 -0.83 0.12 -29.91
C ALA A 299 -1.61 1.22 -30.65
N ASP A 300 -1.20 2.46 -30.46
CA ASP A 300 -1.79 3.61 -31.13
C ASP A 300 -1.27 3.79 -32.58
N SER A 301 -1.71 4.85 -33.26
CA SER A 301 -1.29 5.14 -34.64
C SER A 301 0.19 5.51 -34.79
N ASP A 302 0.87 5.84 -33.69
CA ASP A 302 2.29 6.19 -33.63
C ASP A 302 3.15 5.01 -33.14
N ASN A 303 2.59 3.78 -33.13
CA ASN A 303 3.22 2.55 -32.64
C ASN A 303 3.60 2.64 -31.16
N LYS A 304 2.78 3.30 -30.36
CA LYS A 304 2.98 3.42 -28.92
C LYS A 304 1.99 2.58 -28.14
N ILE A 305 2.51 1.86 -27.15
CA ILE A 305 1.73 1.09 -26.18
C ILE A 305 1.82 1.80 -24.85
N THR A 306 0.66 2.14 -24.27
CA THR A 306 0.59 2.67 -22.92
C THR A 306 0.62 1.53 -21.91
N LEU A 307 1.45 1.68 -20.87
CA LEU A 307 1.58 0.73 -19.76
C LEU A 307 0.44 0.93 -18.75
N TYR A 308 0.34 0.02 -17.77
CA TYR A 308 -0.78 -0.18 -16.83
C TYR A 308 -1.50 1.09 -16.36
N ASP A 309 -0.77 1.98 -15.68
CA ASP A 309 -1.29 3.18 -15.00
C ASP A 309 -1.51 4.39 -15.93
N GLY A 310 -1.10 4.26 -17.20
CA GLY A 310 -1.26 5.33 -18.17
C GLY A 310 -0.10 6.33 -18.27
N GLU A 311 0.90 6.25 -17.38
CA GLU A 311 1.93 7.28 -17.29
C GLU A 311 3.08 7.08 -18.29
N GLN A 312 3.49 5.83 -18.50
CA GLN A 312 4.60 5.49 -19.40
C GLN A 312 4.10 4.87 -20.71
N THR A 313 4.80 5.21 -21.80
CA THR A 313 4.58 4.60 -23.14
C THR A 313 5.84 3.90 -23.65
N LEU A 314 5.62 2.78 -24.33
CA LEU A 314 6.63 2.04 -25.07
C LEU A 314 6.48 2.28 -26.56
N LEU A 315 7.59 2.44 -27.28
CA LEU A 315 7.64 2.38 -28.72
C LEU A 315 7.84 0.91 -29.14
N CYS A 316 6.83 0.30 -29.76
CA CYS A 316 6.89 -1.10 -30.20
C CYS A 316 7.40 -1.27 -31.62
N ASP A 317 7.46 -0.21 -32.43
CA ASP A 317 7.91 -0.22 -33.83
C ASP A 317 7.38 -1.41 -34.65
N THR A 318 8.21 -2.42 -34.93
CA THR A 318 7.82 -3.60 -35.73
C THR A 318 7.20 -4.72 -34.89
N LEU A 319 7.23 -4.62 -33.57
CA LEU A 319 6.80 -5.63 -32.60
C LEU A 319 5.33 -5.47 -32.17
N CYS A 320 4.63 -4.41 -32.60
CA CYS A 320 3.27 -4.11 -32.11
C CYS A 320 2.27 -5.26 -32.33
N ASN A 321 2.43 -6.04 -33.40
CA ASN A 321 1.60 -7.23 -33.62
C ASN A 321 1.91 -8.36 -32.63
N ASP A 322 3.18 -8.52 -32.24
CA ASP A 322 3.60 -9.54 -31.29
C ASP A 322 3.10 -9.18 -29.87
N PHE A 323 3.10 -7.88 -29.52
CA PHE A 323 2.45 -7.38 -28.31
C PHE A 323 0.94 -7.62 -28.29
N ALA A 324 0.25 -7.35 -29.40
CA ALA A 324 -1.19 -7.62 -29.50
C ALA A 324 -1.50 -9.11 -29.33
N GLN A 325 -0.69 -9.99 -29.91
CA GLN A 325 -0.84 -11.43 -29.73
C GLN A 325 -0.57 -11.84 -28.27
N ALA A 326 0.51 -11.37 -27.67
CA ALA A 326 0.84 -11.68 -26.28
C ALA A 326 -0.26 -11.20 -25.31
N LYS A 327 -0.89 -10.07 -25.60
CA LYS A 327 -2.05 -9.56 -24.85
C LYS A 327 -3.25 -10.49 -24.96
N ASP A 328 -3.60 -10.92 -26.19
CA ASP A 328 -4.71 -11.86 -26.43
C ASP A 328 -4.48 -13.21 -25.73
N ASP A 329 -3.22 -13.64 -25.64
CA ASP A 329 -2.81 -14.87 -24.99
C ASP A 329 -2.52 -14.70 -23.48
N GLU A 330 -2.66 -13.49 -22.91
CA GLU A 330 -2.38 -13.15 -21.51
C GLU A 330 -0.97 -13.53 -21.01
N HIS A 331 0.04 -13.35 -21.88
CA HIS A 331 1.43 -13.76 -21.61
C HIS A 331 2.21 -12.79 -20.72
N MET A 332 3.25 -13.32 -20.08
CA MET A 332 4.35 -12.52 -19.53
C MET A 332 5.40 -12.29 -20.61
N LEU A 333 5.92 -11.07 -20.65
CA LEU A 333 6.91 -10.62 -21.61
C LEU A 333 8.19 -10.25 -20.87
N LEU A 334 9.31 -10.79 -21.34
CA LEU A 334 10.62 -10.23 -21.03
C LEU A 334 11.09 -9.42 -22.23
N LEU A 335 11.37 -8.14 -22.03
CA LEU A 335 11.65 -7.19 -23.09
C LEU A 335 13.07 -6.64 -22.96
N ASP A 336 13.75 -6.49 -24.08
CA ASP A 336 14.98 -5.69 -24.20
C ASP A 336 14.61 -4.31 -24.72
N ALA A 337 15.05 -3.27 -24.02
CA ALA A 337 14.71 -1.90 -24.33
C ALA A 337 15.81 -0.90 -23.95
N TYR A 338 15.69 0.33 -24.43
CA TYR A 338 16.48 1.46 -23.96
C TYR A 338 15.61 2.72 -23.91
N VAL A 339 16.04 3.72 -23.14
CA VAL A 339 15.35 5.01 -23.06
C VAL A 339 15.93 5.99 -24.08
N GLU A 340 15.10 6.60 -24.90
CA GLU A 340 15.46 7.71 -25.77
C GLU A 340 14.92 9.02 -25.20
N VAL A 341 15.83 9.99 -25.00
CA VAL A 341 15.47 11.34 -24.57
C VAL A 341 15.44 12.23 -25.81
N SER A 342 14.24 12.47 -26.32
CA SER A 342 14.05 13.34 -27.48
C SER A 342 13.90 14.80 -27.03
N GLY A 343 14.95 15.60 -27.27
CA GLY A 343 14.88 17.05 -27.17
C GLY A 343 14.16 17.64 -28.38
N GLY A 344 13.09 18.41 -28.17
CA GLY A 344 12.51 19.23 -29.24
C GLY A 344 13.60 20.14 -29.81
N ASN A 345 14.00 19.91 -31.07
CA ASN A 345 14.99 20.71 -31.78
C ASN A 345 14.54 22.18 -31.83
N ASN A 346 14.95 22.97 -30.85
CA ASN A 346 14.87 24.41 -30.97
C ASN A 346 15.97 24.82 -31.94
N THR A 347 15.61 24.96 -33.21
CA THR A 347 16.47 25.59 -34.20
C THR A 347 16.71 27.01 -33.68
N GLN A 348 17.83 27.24 -32.98
CA GLN A 348 18.21 28.55 -32.47
C GLN A 348 18.38 29.50 -33.65
N ASN A 349 17.30 30.17 -34.03
CA ASN A 349 17.40 31.48 -34.63
C ASN A 349 17.81 32.43 -33.51
N ASN A 350 19.11 32.73 -33.48
CA ASN A 350 19.72 33.73 -32.61
C ASN A 350 18.93 35.04 -32.64
N ASN A 351 18.13 35.30 -31.60
CA ASN A 351 17.81 36.60 -31.01
C ASN A 351 16.58 36.48 -30.08
N GLN A 352 16.77 36.01 -28.85
CA GLN A 352 15.90 36.42 -27.75
C GLN A 352 16.59 36.09 -26.42
N SER A 353 16.88 37.12 -25.63
CA SER A 353 17.40 37.01 -24.27
C SER A 353 16.25 36.84 -23.28
N ASP A 354 16.51 36.01 -22.27
CA ASP A 354 15.79 35.83 -21.00
C ASP A 354 14.30 35.44 -21.02
N GLY A 355 14.03 34.31 -20.35
CA GLY A 355 12.72 33.95 -19.82
C GLY A 355 12.29 32.54 -20.19
N ASP A 356 12.60 31.59 -19.31
CA ASP A 356 11.84 30.36 -19.09
C ASP A 356 11.52 29.51 -20.35
N ALA A 357 12.50 28.70 -20.75
CA ALA A 357 12.27 27.61 -21.70
C ALA A 357 12.38 26.29 -20.94
N SER A 358 11.31 25.87 -20.27
CA SER A 358 11.09 24.45 -19.98
C SER A 358 11.10 23.70 -21.32
N VAL A 359 12.21 23.04 -21.61
CA VAL A 359 12.28 22.08 -22.69
C VAL A 359 11.47 20.89 -22.20
N ASN A 360 10.25 20.70 -22.72
CA ASN A 360 9.52 19.44 -22.54
C ASN A 360 10.31 18.33 -23.25
N GLN A 361 11.28 17.75 -22.54
CA GLN A 361 11.95 16.54 -22.96
C GLN A 361 10.92 15.43 -22.94
N ARG A 362 10.86 14.66 -24.03
CA ARG A 362 10.03 13.45 -24.07
C ARG A 362 10.94 12.26 -23.82
N ILE A 363 10.60 11.50 -22.79
CA ILE A 363 11.23 10.24 -22.44
C ILE A 363 10.41 9.14 -23.11
N GLU A 364 11.03 8.41 -24.02
CA GLU A 364 10.39 7.30 -24.75
C GLU A 364 11.18 6.02 -24.49
N VAL A 365 10.50 4.93 -24.14
CA VAL A 365 11.14 3.62 -23.98
C VAL A 365 11.02 2.87 -25.30
N VAL A 366 12.14 2.56 -25.93
CA VAL A 366 12.18 1.89 -27.24
C VAL A 366 12.46 0.41 -27.04
N VAL A 367 11.49 -0.44 -27.38
CA VAL A 367 11.64 -1.90 -27.28
C VAL A 367 12.38 -2.42 -28.51
N THR A 368 13.50 -3.08 -28.30
CA THR A 368 14.33 -3.64 -29.36
C THR A 368 13.95 -5.09 -29.68
N SER A 369 13.54 -5.86 -28.67
CA SER A 369 13.11 -7.24 -28.86
C SER A 369 12.25 -7.77 -27.70
N ILE A 370 11.45 -8.80 -28.00
CA ILE A 370 10.79 -9.64 -27.02
C ILE A 370 11.65 -10.88 -26.82
N VAL A 371 12.26 -11.01 -25.64
CA VAL A 371 13.19 -12.08 -25.28
C VAL A 371 12.43 -13.34 -24.86
N CYS A 372 11.43 -13.18 -23.99
CA CYS A 372 10.53 -14.23 -23.53
C CYS A 372 9.08 -13.83 -23.81
N ASN A 373 8.25 -14.78 -24.26
CA ASN A 373 6.84 -14.56 -24.56
C ASN A 373 6.06 -15.85 -24.29
N GLU A 374 5.73 -16.07 -23.03
CA GLU A 374 5.14 -17.32 -22.55
C GLU A 374 4.01 -17.05 -21.56
N ASN A 375 3.15 -18.04 -21.34
CA ASN A 375 2.15 -17.99 -20.27
C ASN A 375 2.83 -17.96 -18.89
N VAL A 376 2.18 -17.32 -17.91
CA VAL A 376 2.64 -17.28 -16.52
C VAL A 376 2.91 -18.70 -16.00
N GLY A 377 4.12 -18.95 -15.49
CA GLY A 377 4.51 -20.24 -14.91
C GLY A 377 5.93 -20.67 -15.29
N SER A 378 6.20 -21.98 -15.17
CA SER A 378 7.55 -22.56 -15.29
C SER A 378 8.28 -22.27 -16.60
N ASP A 379 7.53 -22.04 -17.69
CA ASP A 379 8.11 -21.82 -19.01
C ASP A 379 8.65 -20.39 -19.14
N PHE A 380 7.98 -19.40 -18.54
CA PHE A 380 8.47 -18.03 -18.47
C PHE A 380 9.66 -17.92 -17.51
N ASP A 381 9.55 -18.49 -16.31
CA ASP A 381 10.64 -18.46 -15.31
C ASP A 381 11.91 -19.11 -15.85
N SER A 382 11.80 -20.25 -16.54
CA SER A 382 12.95 -20.90 -17.18
C SER A 382 13.59 -20.03 -18.28
N CYS A 383 12.81 -19.22 -19.00
CA CYS A 383 13.35 -18.32 -20.02
C CYS A 383 14.09 -17.13 -19.40
N VAL A 384 13.59 -16.62 -18.27
CA VAL A 384 14.22 -15.53 -17.51
C VAL A 384 15.50 -16.01 -16.82
N GLU A 385 15.49 -17.21 -16.21
CA GLU A 385 16.67 -17.81 -15.56
C GLU A 385 17.86 -18.02 -16.52
N ASP A 386 17.59 -18.14 -17.82
CA ASP A 386 18.62 -18.23 -18.86
C ASP A 386 19.29 -16.87 -19.18
N GLN A 387 18.83 -15.76 -18.58
CA GLN A 387 19.39 -14.42 -18.75
C GLN A 387 20.27 -14.01 -17.56
N ASP A 388 21.55 -13.76 -17.81
CA ASP A 388 22.53 -13.40 -16.78
C ASP A 388 22.31 -12.00 -16.17
N ASP A 389 21.56 -11.12 -16.85
CA ASP A 389 21.35 -9.72 -16.48
C ASP A 389 20.05 -9.48 -15.68
N ILE A 390 19.41 -10.56 -15.19
CA ILE A 390 18.18 -10.50 -14.38
C ILE A 390 18.36 -11.28 -13.09
N ASP A 391 18.56 -10.54 -12.00
CA ASP A 391 18.70 -11.04 -10.64
C ASP A 391 17.48 -10.70 -9.75
N TRP A 392 16.60 -9.81 -10.23
CA TRP A 392 15.38 -9.39 -9.52
C TRP A 392 14.14 -10.26 -9.81
N TRP A 393 14.23 -11.25 -10.72
CA TRP A 393 13.13 -12.17 -11.10
C TRP A 393 13.56 -13.64 -11.04
N PRO A 394 12.70 -14.58 -10.60
CA PRO A 394 11.45 -14.39 -9.88
C PRO A 394 11.78 -13.92 -8.47
N ALA A 395 11.03 -12.96 -7.92
CA ALA A 395 11.25 -12.46 -6.56
C ALA A 395 11.51 -13.65 -5.64
N ASN A 396 12.70 -13.71 -5.03
CA ASN A 396 13.10 -14.75 -4.09
C ASN A 396 11.97 -14.92 -3.06
N GLN A 397 11.06 -15.87 -3.29
CA GLN A 397 10.06 -16.30 -2.34
C GLN A 397 10.78 -17.20 -1.32
N SER A 398 11.73 -16.62 -0.60
CA SER A 398 12.18 -17.20 0.66
C SER A 398 11.04 -17.03 1.66
N GLN A 399 10.22 -18.09 1.71
CA GLN A 399 9.23 -18.37 2.75
C GLN A 399 9.79 -18.29 4.16
#